data_AF-E8T8S3-F1
#
_entry.id   AF-E8T8S3-F1
#
_cell.length_a   1.000
_cell.length_b   1.000
_cell.length_c   1.000
_cell.angle_alpha   90.00
_cell.angle_beta   90.00
_cell.angle_gamma   90.00
#
_symmetry.space_group_name_H-M   'P 1'
#
loop_
_entity.id
_entity.type
_entity.pdbx_description
1 polymer ?
#
loop_
_entity_poly.entity_id
_entity_poly.type
_entity_poly.pdbx_seq_one_letter_code
_entity_poly.pdbx_strand_id
1 'polypeptide(L)'
;MVAENKALILWNVDDEPMVIHDLIVVNIDEQDARTENYLASGGACDEDWLDSKLQTPMGLFLYLSTYYGFKDRKVLRKAIYEFSKIDGDDWSKDLMSTMFDPTED
;
A
#
# COMPACT_ATOMS: atom_id res chain seq x y z
N MET A 1 6.31 9.49 -9.13
CA MET A 1 6.80 8.39 -8.28
C MET A 1 7.19 9.00 -6.94
N VAL A 2 7.08 8.23 -5.86
CA VAL A 2 7.27 8.67 -4.47
C VAL A 2 8.52 8.00 -3.94
N ALA A 3 9.52 8.78 -3.49
CA ALA A 3 10.72 8.19 -2.87
C ALA A 3 10.32 7.35 -1.65
N GLU A 4 10.96 6.18 -1.45
CA GLU A 4 10.64 5.27 -0.34
C GLU A 4 10.57 6.01 1.01
N ASN A 5 11.61 6.77 1.35
CA ASN A 5 11.69 7.56 2.60
C ASN A 5 10.71 8.75 2.71
N LYS A 6 9.83 8.93 1.72
CA LYS A 6 8.77 9.94 1.69
C LYS A 6 7.39 9.33 1.47
N ALA A 7 7.30 8.01 1.33
CA ALA A 7 6.05 7.32 1.13
C ALA A 7 5.25 7.29 2.44
N LEU A 8 4.00 7.73 2.37
CA LEU A 8 2.99 7.56 3.40
C LEU A 8 1.91 6.63 2.86
N ILE A 9 1.60 5.57 3.61
CA ILE A 9 0.69 4.51 3.19
C ILE A 9 -0.56 4.57 4.07
N LEU A 10 -1.70 4.86 3.46
CA LEU A 10 -2.98 5.06 4.14
C LEU A 10 -3.99 4.04 3.65
N TRP A 11 -4.83 3.52 4.56
CA TRP A 11 -5.88 2.56 4.20
C TRP A 11 -7.15 2.74 5.02
N ASN A 12 -8.25 2.22 4.50
CA ASN A 12 -9.53 2.14 5.18
C ASN A 12 -9.99 0.69 5.28
N VAL A 13 -10.65 0.39 6.40
CA VAL A 13 -11.21 -0.92 6.70
C VAL A 13 -12.71 -0.82 6.89
N ASP A 14 -13.44 -1.88 6.52
CA ASP A 14 -14.84 -2.05 6.93
C ASP A 14 -14.88 -2.39 8.44
N ASP A 15 -15.97 -2.07 9.14
CA ASP A 15 -16.07 -2.32 10.59
C ASP A 15 -16.21 -3.82 10.91
N GLU A 16 -17.05 -4.56 10.18
CA GLU A 16 -17.20 -6.02 10.29
C GLU A 16 -17.54 -6.67 8.94
N PRO A 17 -16.72 -7.62 8.42
CA PRO A 17 -15.39 -7.99 8.91
C PRO A 17 -14.37 -6.87 8.69
N MET A 18 -13.32 -6.81 9.52
CA MET A 18 -12.22 -5.85 9.36
C MET A 18 -11.35 -6.17 8.13
N VAL A 19 -11.82 -5.79 6.95
CA VAL A 19 -11.14 -5.97 5.65
C VAL A 19 -10.81 -4.64 5.02
N ILE A 20 -9.67 -4.56 4.33
CA ILE A 20 -9.27 -3.34 3.62
C ILE A 20 -10.17 -3.17 2.38
N HIS A 21 -10.83 -2.02 2.28
CA HIS A 21 -11.64 -1.67 1.11
C HIS A 21 -11.01 -0.55 0.27
N ASP A 22 -10.01 0.16 0.79
CA ASP A 22 -9.24 1.14 0.03
C ASP A 22 -7.84 1.36 0.62
N LEU A 23 -6.87 1.66 -0.25
CA LEU A 23 -5.48 1.95 0.11
C LEU A 23 -4.89 2.95 -0.89
N ILE A 24 -4.07 3.88 -0.41
CA ILE A 24 -3.33 4.83 -1.23
C ILE A 24 -1.88 4.99 -0.75
N VAL A 25 -1.01 5.34 -1.68
CA VAL A 25 0.35 5.81 -1.38
C VAL A 25 0.46 7.27 -1.81
N VAL A 26 0.93 8.11 -0.89
CA VAL A 26 1.16 9.54 -1.12
C VAL A 26 2.57 9.93 -0.70
N ASN A 27 3.07 11.03 -1.25
CA ASN A 27 4.29 11.67 -0.79
C ASN A 27 3.94 12.50 0.47
N ILE A 28 4.68 12.30 1.56
CA ILE A 28 4.46 13.00 2.84
C ILE A 28 4.54 14.52 2.69
N ASP A 29 5.35 15.01 1.75
CA ASP A 29 5.51 16.45 1.47
C ASP A 29 4.37 17.02 0.62
N GLU A 30 3.57 16.15 -0.01
CA GLU A 30 2.51 16.51 -0.97
C GLU A 30 1.16 15.90 -0.58
N GLN A 31 0.83 15.92 0.72
CA GLN A 31 -0.46 15.45 1.20
C GLN A 31 -1.59 16.30 0.58
N ASP A 32 -2.43 15.65 -0.22
CA ASP A 32 -3.62 16.27 -0.79
C ASP A 32 -4.88 15.92 0.01
N ALA A 33 -6.01 16.55 -0.33
CA ALA A 33 -7.28 16.39 0.38
C ALA A 33 -7.79 14.92 0.45
N ARG A 34 -7.24 13.99 -0.33
CA ARG A 34 -7.62 12.57 -0.24
C ARG A 34 -7.19 11.96 1.08
N THR A 35 -6.08 12.41 1.68
CA THR A 35 -5.56 11.86 2.94
C THR A 35 -6.54 12.04 4.10
N GLU A 36 -7.37 13.08 4.07
CA GLU A 36 -8.41 13.37 5.08
C GLU A 36 -9.48 12.26 5.18
N ASN A 37 -9.62 11.45 4.14
CA ASN A 37 -10.62 10.37 4.08
C ASN A 37 -10.08 9.01 4.54
N TYR A 38 -8.83 8.93 5.02
CA TYR A 38 -8.24 7.68 5.50
C TYR A 38 -8.03 7.72 7.01
N LEU A 39 -8.61 6.75 7.70
CA LEU A 39 -8.58 6.68 9.17
C LEU A 39 -7.36 5.94 9.71
N ALA A 40 -6.74 5.08 8.91
CA ALA A 40 -5.55 4.33 9.29
C ALA A 40 -4.34 4.74 8.44
N SER A 41 -3.19 4.83 9.10
CA SER A 41 -1.90 5.14 8.49
C SER A 41 -0.81 4.22 9.03
N GLY A 42 -0.02 3.65 8.14
CA GLY A 42 1.34 3.21 8.44
C GLY A 42 2.18 4.42 8.12
N GLY A 43 2.84 5.00 9.13
CA GLY A 43 3.51 6.31 9.07
C GLY A 43 4.39 6.53 7.85
N ALA A 44 4.91 7.76 7.69
CA ALA A 44 5.93 8.00 6.68
C ALA A 44 7.09 7.01 6.88
N CYS A 45 7.73 6.54 5.81
CA CYS A 45 8.95 5.76 5.92
C CYS A 45 10.09 6.61 6.55
N ASP A 46 10.02 6.83 7.85
CA ASP A 46 11.03 7.45 8.67
C ASP A 46 12.02 6.39 9.19
N GLU A 47 13.07 6.84 9.87
CA GLU A 47 14.13 5.94 10.36
C GLU A 47 13.61 4.86 11.32
N ASP A 48 12.43 5.04 11.92
CA ASP A 48 11.79 4.09 12.83
C ASP A 48 11.12 2.91 12.08
N TRP A 49 11.02 2.97 10.75
CA TRP A 49 10.74 1.81 9.89
C TRP A 49 11.98 0.94 9.65
N LEU A 50 13.20 1.40 9.92
CA LEU A 50 14.41 0.69 9.48
C LEU A 50 14.88 -0.43 10.44
N ASP A 51 14.16 -0.68 11.54
CA ASP A 51 14.63 -1.55 12.63
C ASP A 51 14.00 -2.97 12.62
N SER A 52 13.13 -3.29 11.65
CA SER A 52 12.60 -4.66 11.49
C SER A 52 12.33 -5.08 10.03
N LYS A 53 12.41 -6.39 9.76
CA LYS A 53 12.14 -6.99 8.42
C LYS A 53 10.71 -6.77 7.90
N LEU A 54 9.79 -6.26 8.73
CA LEU A 54 8.39 -6.02 8.38
C LEU A 54 8.07 -4.54 8.15
N GLN A 55 9.04 -3.65 8.38
CA GLN A 55 8.87 -2.21 8.20
C GLN A 55 9.51 -1.74 6.88
N THR A 56 9.24 -2.49 5.81
CA THR A 56 9.43 -2.04 4.41
C THR A 56 8.06 -1.93 3.75
N PRO A 57 7.92 -1.27 2.58
CA PRO A 57 6.64 -1.27 1.88
C PRO A 57 6.11 -2.69 1.62
N MET A 58 6.97 -3.62 1.21
CA MET A 58 6.62 -5.04 1.10
C MET A 58 6.18 -5.66 2.44
N GLY A 59 6.91 -5.38 3.52
CA GLY A 59 6.59 -5.88 4.86
C GLY A 59 5.22 -5.43 5.36
N LEU A 60 4.90 -4.14 5.17
CA LEU A 60 3.59 -3.59 5.48
C LEU A 60 2.51 -4.23 4.61
N PHE A 61 2.74 -4.38 3.30
CA PHE A 61 1.79 -5.04 2.41
C PHE A 61 1.48 -6.47 2.86
N LEU A 62 2.49 -7.25 3.27
CA LEU A 62 2.31 -8.61 3.79
C LEU A 62 1.54 -8.62 5.12
N TYR A 63 1.85 -7.69 6.03
CA TYR A 63 1.12 -7.52 7.28
C TYR A 63 -0.37 -7.22 7.01
N LEU A 64 -0.66 -6.23 6.18
CA LEU A 64 -2.03 -5.84 5.82
C LEU A 64 -2.80 -6.99 5.16
N SER A 65 -2.15 -7.70 4.24
CA SER A 65 -2.72 -8.87 3.55
C SER A 65 -3.09 -10.00 4.51
N THR A 66 -2.29 -10.20 5.56
CA THR A 66 -2.44 -11.34 6.49
C THR A 66 -3.41 -11.03 7.62
N TYR A 67 -3.35 -9.82 8.19
CA TYR A 67 -4.12 -9.46 9.39
C TYR A 67 -5.52 -8.91 9.07
N TYR A 68 -5.65 -8.13 8.01
CA TYR A 68 -6.94 -7.57 7.58
C TYR A 68 -7.47 -8.29 6.34
N GLY A 69 -6.59 -8.59 5.39
CA GLY A 69 -6.99 -9.02 4.06
C GLY A 69 -7.63 -7.88 3.25
N PHE A 70 -7.88 -8.16 1.97
CA PHE A 70 -8.52 -7.22 1.05
C PHE A 70 -9.94 -7.67 0.73
N LYS A 71 -10.86 -6.71 0.69
CA LYS A 71 -12.29 -6.93 0.44
C LYS A 71 -12.55 -7.75 -0.82
N ASP A 72 -11.81 -7.46 -1.89
CA ASP A 72 -11.86 -8.21 -3.13
C ASP A 72 -10.55 -8.08 -3.93
N ARG A 73 -10.49 -8.80 -5.07
CA ARG A 73 -9.33 -8.77 -5.98
C ARG A 73 -9.07 -7.41 -6.60
N LYS A 74 -10.10 -6.57 -6.78
CA LYS A 74 -9.96 -5.23 -7.34
C LYS A 74 -9.26 -4.31 -6.34
N VAL A 75 -9.61 -4.40 -5.06
CA VAL A 75 -8.93 -3.65 -3.99
C VAL A 75 -7.48 -4.12 -3.85
N LEU A 76 -7.22 -5.43 -3.87
CA LEU A 76 -5.85 -5.97 -3.89
C LEU A 76 -5.02 -5.42 -5.06
N ARG A 77 -5.55 -5.49 -6.29
CA ARG A 77 -4.90 -4.97 -7.50
C ARG A 77 -4.62 -3.47 -7.38
N LYS A 78 -5.57 -2.69 -6.86
CA LYS A 78 -5.39 -1.26 -6.60
C LYS A 78 -4.27 -1.04 -5.58
N ALA A 79 -4.25 -1.79 -4.48
CA ALA A 79 -3.21 -1.67 -3.46
C ALA A 79 -1.82 -1.92 -4.07
N ILE A 80 -1.64 -3.01 -4.81
CA ILE A 80 -0.35 -3.32 -5.48
C ILE A 80 0.05 -2.18 -6.44
N TYR A 81 -0.90 -1.64 -7.21
CA TYR A 81 -0.64 -0.48 -8.06
C TYR A 81 -0.20 0.75 -7.27
N GLU A 82 -0.81 1.03 -6.13
CA GLU A 82 -0.41 2.14 -5.26
C GLU A 82 1.02 1.93 -4.71
N PHE A 83 1.36 0.73 -4.28
CA PHE A 83 2.73 0.38 -3.88
C PHE A 83 3.74 0.54 -5.02
N SER A 84 3.35 0.29 -6.28
CA SER A 84 4.22 0.48 -7.46
C SER A 84 4.62 1.93 -7.72
N LYS A 85 3.97 2.89 -7.05
CA LYS A 85 4.35 4.30 -7.11
C LYS A 85 5.58 4.61 -6.27
N ILE A 86 5.98 3.72 -5.35
CA ILE A 86 7.15 3.88 -4.49
C ILE A 86 8.41 3.56 -5.31
N ASP A 87 9.36 4.48 -5.31
CA ASP A 87 10.67 4.32 -5.94
C ASP A 87 11.59 3.48 -5.06
N GLY A 88 12.33 2.54 -5.67
CA GLY A 88 13.31 1.71 -4.99
C GLY A 88 12.84 0.29 -4.65
N ASP A 89 11.53 0.02 -4.75
CA ASP A 89 10.94 -1.27 -4.34
C ASP A 89 10.15 -1.94 -5.49
N ASP A 90 10.85 -2.71 -6.33
CA ASP A 90 10.34 -3.20 -7.61
C ASP A 90 9.41 -4.42 -7.51
N TRP A 91 9.27 -5.07 -6.34
CA TRP A 91 8.41 -6.27 -6.19
C TRP A 91 6.96 -6.02 -6.62
N SER A 92 6.46 -4.80 -6.39
CA SER A 92 5.09 -4.42 -6.71
C SER A 92 4.91 -4.32 -8.23
N LYS A 93 5.92 -3.85 -8.96
CA LYS A 93 5.94 -3.81 -10.43
C LYS A 93 6.05 -5.23 -11.00
N ASP A 94 6.88 -6.07 -10.41
CA ASP A 94 7.00 -7.48 -10.79
C ASP A 94 5.67 -8.23 -10.57
N LEU A 95 5.02 -8.00 -9.43
CA LEU A 95 3.72 -8.60 -9.11
C LEU A 95 2.63 -8.08 -10.05
N MET A 96 2.62 -6.79 -10.40
CA MET A 96 1.72 -6.24 -11.41
C MET A 96 1.93 -6.93 -12.78
N SER A 97 3.17 -7.14 -13.19
CA SER A 97 3.47 -7.77 -14.49
C SER A 97 2.99 -9.22 -14.60
N THR A 98 2.88 -9.93 -13.48
CA THR A 98 2.42 -11.32 -13.41
C THR A 98 0.91 -11.44 -13.17
N MET A 99 0.30 -10.47 -12.48
CA MET A 99 -1.14 -10.46 -12.18
C MET A 99 -2.01 -9.82 -13.26
N PHE A 100 -1.40 -9.04 -14.15
CA PHE A 100 -2.05 -8.39 -15.28
C PHE A 100 -1.53 -9.01 -16.57
N ASP A 101 -1.90 -10.28 -16.80
CA ASP A 101 -1.84 -10.83 -18.15
C ASP A 101 -2.94 -10.15 -18.97
N PRO A 102 -2.60 -9.37 -20.02
CA PRO A 102 -3.59 -8.66 -20.84
C PRO A 102 -4.53 -9.58 -21.63
N THR A 103 -4.37 -10.91 -21.51
CA THR A 103 -5.26 -11.90 -22.13
C THR A 103 -6.46 -12.31 -21.27
N GLU A 104 -6.54 -11.85 -20.01
CA GLU A 104 -7.63 -12.18 -19.08
C GLU A 104 -8.69 -11.05 -18.90
N ASP A 105 -9.10 -10.40 -19.99
CA ASP A 105 -10.31 -9.55 -20.06
C ASP A 105 -11.40 -10.17 -20.95
#